data_AF-A0A2N2BEQ1-F1
#
_entry.id   AF-A0A2N2BEQ1-F1
#
_cell.length_a   1.000
_cell.length_b   1.000
_cell.length_c   1.000
_cell.angle_alpha   90.00
_cell.angle_beta   90.00
_cell.angle_gamma   90.00
#
_symmetry.space_group_name_H-M   'P 1'
#
loop_
_entity.id
_entity.type
_entity.pdbx_description
1 polymer ?
#
loop_
_entity_poly.entity_id
_entity_poly.type
_entity_poly.pdbx_seq_one_letter_code
_entity_poly.pdbx_strand_id
1 'polypeptide(L)'
;MSYLMFTLLLLSLLCLLRVLIGPTIWDRILGFNLFSAIFILIILLYTVIEDQSYLIDVALVYSLLGFISIVFITRFLQKKGDI
;
A
#
# COMPACT_ATOMS: atom_id res chain seq x y z
N MET A 1 11.48 17.84 3.19
CA MET A 1 10.98 16.49 3.54
C MET A 1 9.63 16.50 4.23
N SER A 2 9.34 17.44 5.14
CA SER A 2 8.02 17.58 5.78
C SER A 2 6.86 17.70 4.76
N TYR A 3 6.96 18.60 3.78
CA TYR A 3 5.91 18.76 2.75
C TYR A 3 5.63 17.48 1.96
N LEU A 4 6.66 16.67 1.69
CA LEU A 4 6.55 15.39 0.98
C LEU A 4 5.82 14.34 1.83
N MET A 5 6.08 14.29 3.14
CA MET A 5 5.34 13.40 4.04
C MET A 5 3.86 13.78 4.09
N PHE A 6 3.55 15.08 4.22
CA PHE A 6 2.16 15.54 4.26
C PHE A 6 1.39 15.21 2.97
N THR A 7 2.01 15.39 1.80
CA THR A 7 1.36 15.04 0.52
C THR A 7 1.16 13.53 0.40
N LEU A 8 2.13 12.70 0.78
CA LEU A 8 2.00 11.24 0.78
C LEU A 8 0.92 10.75 1.74
N LEU A 9 0.83 11.34 2.93
CA LEU A 9 -0.17 11.00 3.93
C LEU A 9 -1.59 11.34 3.44
N LEU A 10 -1.74 12.51 2.79
CA LEU A 10 -2.99 12.88 2.14
C LEU A 10 -3.32 11.95 0.97
N LEU A 11 -2.33 11.55 0.17
CA LEU A 11 -2.51 10.58 -0.91
C LEU A 11 -2.95 9.21 -0.39
N SER A 12 -2.38 8.76 0.73
CA SER A 12 -2.75 7.49 1.38
C SER A 12 -4.22 7.51 1.82
N LEU A 13 -4.69 8.61 2.40
CA LEU A 13 -6.09 8.81 2.76
C LEU A 13 -7.01 8.78 1.52
N LEU A 14 -6.61 9.42 0.42
CA LEU A 14 -7.35 9.36 -0.84
C LEU A 14 -7.41 7.93 -1.40
N CYS A 15 -6.33 7.16 -1.29
CA CYS A 15 -6.34 5.75 -1.68
C CYS A 15 -7.32 4.93 -0.83
N LEU A 16 -7.37 5.15 0.50
CA LEU A 16 -8.36 4.51 1.36
C LEU A 16 -9.80 4.88 0.97
N LEU A 17 -10.06 6.15 0.64
CA LEU A 17 -11.37 6.55 0.11
C LEU A 17 -11.71 5.81 -1.19
N ARG A 18 -10.75 5.63 -2.10
CA ARG A 18 -10.94 4.84 -3.33
C ARG A 18 -11.26 3.38 -3.04
N VAL A 19 -10.65 2.78 -2.01
CA VAL A 19 -10.94 1.39 -1.59
C VAL A 19 -12.40 1.26 -1.12
N LEU A 20 -12.95 2.28 -0.44
CA LEU A 20 -14.33 2.26 0.05
C LEU A 20 -15.35 2.52 -1.08
N ILE A 21 -15.08 3.49 -1.95
CA ILE A 21 -16.00 3.95 -3.00
C ILE A 21 -15.92 3.07 -4.26
N GLY A 22 -14.85 2.28 -4.43
CA GLY A 22 -14.60 1.47 -5.62
C GLY A 22 -15.81 0.60 -6.02
N PRO A 23 -16.32 0.73 -7.27
CA PRO A 23 -17.53 0.04 -7.71
C PRO A 23 -17.31 -1.45 -7.93
N THR A 24 -16.12 -1.84 -8.42
CA THR A 24 -15.76 -3.24 -8.63
C THR A 24 -14.79 -3.74 -7.55
N ILE A 25 -14.77 -5.06 -7.31
CA ILE A 25 -13.78 -5.69 -6.42
C ILE A 25 -12.36 -5.37 -6.88
N TRP A 26 -12.14 -5.34 -8.21
CA TRP A 26 -10.87 -4.99 -8.83
C TRP A 26 -10.42 -3.56 -8.52
N ASP A 27 -11.34 -2.57 -8.53
CA ASP A 27 -11.03 -1.20 -8.16
C ASP A 27 -10.60 -1.07 -6.70
N ARG A 28 -11.24 -1.83 -5.81
CA ARG A 28 -10.91 -1.84 -4.38
C ARG A 28 -9.53 -2.46 -4.13
N ILE A 29 -9.22 -3.56 -4.79
CA ILE A 29 -7.91 -4.23 -4.72
C ILE A 29 -6.81 -3.32 -5.25
N LEU A 30 -7.05 -2.66 -6.39
CA LEU A 30 -6.09 -1.72 -6.95
C LEU A 30 -5.84 -0.53 -6.01
N GLY A 31 -6.91 0.01 -5.40
CA GLY A 31 -6.81 1.06 -4.40
C GLY A 31 -5.99 0.64 -3.17
N PHE A 32 -6.17 -0.61 -2.71
CA PHE A 32 -5.43 -1.15 -1.58
C PHE A 32 -3.95 -1.36 -1.91
N ASN A 33 -3.63 -1.85 -3.11
CA ASN A 33 -2.25 -2.00 -3.58
C ASN A 33 -1.52 -0.65 -3.62
N LEU A 34 -2.19 0.39 -4.14
CA LEU A 34 -1.66 1.75 -4.15
C LEU A 34 -1.43 2.29 -2.73
N PHE A 35 -2.38 2.07 -1.82
CA PHE A 35 -2.25 2.45 -0.42
C PHE A 35 -1.03 1.77 0.22
N SER A 36 -0.86 0.46 0.02
CA SER A 36 0.29 -0.29 0.56
C SER A 36 1.62 0.27 0.08
N ALA A 37 1.74 0.61 -1.21
CA ALA A 37 2.96 1.18 -1.77
C ALA A 37 3.29 2.57 -1.18
N ILE A 38 2.28 3.44 -1.04
CA ILE A 38 2.45 4.77 -0.42
C ILE A 38 2.84 4.63 1.05
N PHE A 39 2.24 3.69 1.77
CA PHE A 39 2.56 3.43 3.18
C PHE A 39 4.02 3.00 3.37
N ILE A 40 4.51 2.07 2.53
CA ILE A 40 5.92 1.66 2.54
C ILE A 40 6.85 2.84 2.22
N LEU A 41 6.47 3.69 1.27
CA LEU A 41 7.24 4.88 0.93
C LEU A 41 7.32 5.87 2.10
N ILE A 42 6.23 6.03 2.87
CA ILE A 42 6.23 6.85 4.09
C ILE A 42 7.20 6.27 5.13
N ILE A 43 7.22 4.95 5.32
CA ILE A 43 8.16 4.30 6.24
C ILE A 43 9.60 4.58 5.80
N LEU A 44 9.93 4.35 4.52
CA LEU A 44 11.28 4.60 4.02
C LEU A 44 11.71 6.07 4.15
N LEU A 45 10.80 7.01 3.88
CA LEU A 45 11.09 8.43 4.02
C LEU A 45 11.28 8.83 5.49
N TYR A 46 10.55 8.20 6.41
CA TYR A 46 10.74 8.36 7.85
C TYR A 46 12.09 7.79 8.31
N THR A 47 12.50 6.63 7.80
CA THR A 47 13.83 6.04 8.06
C THR A 47 14.96 7.00 7.72
N VAL A 48 14.87 7.69 6.59
CA VAL A 48 15.89 8.66 6.15
C VAL A 48 15.92 9.90 7.03
N ILE A 49 14.79 10.28 7.65
CA ILE A 49 14.72 11.45 8.53
C ILE A 49 15.29 11.13 9.92
N GLU A 50 14.99 9.96 10.47
CA GLU A 50 15.39 9.54 11.81
C GLU A 50 16.73 8.79 11.85
N ASP A 51 17.33 8.50 10.69
CA ASP A 51 18.58 7.72 10.54
C ASP A 51 18.50 6.30 11.13
N GLN A 52 17.30 5.74 11.22
CA GLN A 52 17.02 4.45 11.85
C GLN A 52 17.01 3.31 10.83
N SER A 53 18.18 2.75 10.50
CA SER A 53 18.32 1.74 9.43
C SER A 53 17.47 0.48 9.63
N TYR A 54 17.10 0.11 10.87
CA TYR A 54 16.26 -1.07 11.14
C TYR A 54 14.86 -0.96 10.51
N LEU A 55 14.37 0.25 10.24
CA LEU A 55 13.08 0.46 9.58
C LEU A 55 13.09 0.07 8.09
N ILE A 56 14.28 -0.04 7.47
CA ILE A 56 14.42 -0.54 6.09
C ILE A 56 14.03 -2.01 6.04
N ASP A 57 14.45 -2.81 7.02
CA ASP A 57 14.09 -4.23 7.11
C ASP A 57 12.57 -4.40 7.25
N VAL A 58 11.96 -3.56 8.09
CA VAL A 58 10.51 -3.50 8.26
C VAL A 58 9.81 -3.15 6.95
N ALA A 59 10.29 -2.13 6.23
CA ALA A 59 9.74 -1.73 4.93
C ALA A 59 9.86 -2.84 3.87
N LEU A 60 10.98 -3.57 3.85
CA LEU A 60 11.19 -4.70 2.94
C LEU A 60 10.21 -5.84 3.23
N VAL A 61 10.01 -6.19 4.50
CA VAL A 61 9.04 -7.21 4.91
C VAL A 61 7.62 -6.78 4.51
N TYR A 62 7.23 -5.54 4.79
CA TYR A 62 5.89 -5.04 4.38
C TYR A 62 5.71 -4.99 2.86
N SER A 63 6.76 -4.69 2.09
CA SER A 63 6.72 -4.73 0.63
C SER A 63 6.44 -6.15 0.10
N LEU A 64 7.13 -7.15 0.64
CA LEU A 64 6.88 -8.55 0.30
C LEU A 64 5.49 -9.00 0.72
N LEU A 65 5.05 -8.66 1.94
CA LEU A 65 3.72 -9.00 2.43
C LEU A 65 2.61 -8.37 1.60
N GLY A 66 2.73 -7.07 1.26
CA GLY A 66 1.77 -6.37 0.41
C GLY A 66 1.65 -7.01 -0.97
N PHE A 67 2.79 -7.33 -1.59
CA PHE A 67 2.82 -8.02 -2.88
C PHE A 67 2.22 -9.43 -2.82
N ILE A 68 2.61 -10.25 -1.83
CA ILE A 68 2.05 -11.61 -1.68
C ILE A 68 0.54 -11.55 -1.43
N SER A 69 0.07 -10.60 -0.61
CA SER A 69 -1.35 -10.42 -0.32
C SER A 69 -2.16 -10.13 -1.58
N ILE A 70 -1.69 -9.20 -2.43
CA ILE A 70 -2.41 -8.85 -3.66
C ILE A 70 -2.47 -10.03 -4.64
N VAL A 71 -1.36 -10.79 -4.77
CA VAL A 71 -1.26 -11.98 -5.62
C VAL A 71 -2.19 -13.10 -5.13
N PHE A 72 -2.27 -13.30 -3.81
CA PHE A 72 -3.18 -14.29 -3.22
C PHE A 72 -4.63 -13.92 -3.47
N ILE A 73 -5.00 -12.65 -3.24
CA ILE A 73 -6.37 -12.17 -3.43
C ILE A 73 -6.78 -12.27 -4.91
N THR A 74 -5.91 -11.85 -5.84
CA THR A 74 -6.16 -11.98 -7.29
C THR A 74 -6.38 -13.44 -7.69
N ARG A 75 -5.48 -14.34 -7.28
CA ARG A 75 -5.61 -15.78 -7.60
C ARG A 75 -6.84 -16.41 -6.98
N PHE A 76 -7.19 -16.02 -5.76
CA PHE A 76 -8.40 -16.51 -5.10
C PHE A 76 -9.67 -16.09 -5.85
N LEU A 77 -9.77 -14.82 -6.24
CA LEU A 77 -10.91 -14.30 -6.99
C LEU A 77 -11.01 -14.93 -8.38
N GLN A 78 -9.89 -15.08 -9.07
CA GLN A 78 -9.82 -15.77 -10.36
C GLN A 78 -10.28 -17.24 -10.26
N LYS A 79 -9.95 -17.92 -9.16
CA LYS A 79 -10.34 -19.33 -8.95
C LYS A 79 -11.81 -19.49 -8.52
N LYS A 80 -12.38 -18.49 -7.85
CA LYS A 80 -13.75 -18.55 -7.31
C LYS A 80 -14.82 -18.30 -8.38
N GLY A 81 -14.46 -17.82 -9.57
CA GLY A 81 -15.41 -17.60 -10.66
C GLY A 81 -16.24 -16.33 -10.54
N ASP A 82 -15.80 -15.36 -9.71
CA ASP A 82 -16.29 -13.97 -9.80
C ASP A 82 -15.68 -13.23 -11.03
N ILE A 83 -14.95 -13.98 -11.87
CA ILE A 83 -14.90 -13.92 -13.34
C ILE A 83 -14.69 -15.35 -13.86
#